data_AF-A0A842QG86-F1
#
_entry.id   AF-A0A842QG86-F1
#
_cell.length_a   1.000
_cell.length_b   1.000
_cell.length_c   1.000
_cell.angle_alpha   90.00
_cell.angle_beta   90.00
_cell.angle_gamma   90.00
#
_symmetry.space_group_name_H-M   'P 1'
#
loop_
_entity.id
_entity.type
_entity.pdbx_description
1 polymer ?
#
loop_
_entity_poly.entity_id
_entity_poly.type
_entity_poly.pdbx_seq_one_letter_code
_entity_poly.pdbx_strand_id
1 'polypeptide(L)' 'MPYKYECDICNAELMGTSRGAVAKSIEKHSELTHDQKLSALELQKQKERIIPA' A
#
# COMPACT_ATOMS: atom_id res chain seq x y z
N MET A 1 -1.27 0.38 17.70
CA MET A 1 -1.24 1.53 16.78
C MET A 1 -1.58 1.02 15.40
N PRO A 2 -2.66 1.51 14.76
CA PRO A 2 -2.93 1.18 13.36
C PRO A 2 -1.85 1.78 12.47
N TYR A 3 -1.75 1.29 11.24
CA TYR A 3 -0.88 1.80 10.19
C TYR A 3 -1.74 2.23 9.02
N LYS A 4 -1.32 3.29 8.34
CA LYS A 4 -1.98 3.83 7.15
C LYS A 4 -0.99 4.06 6.02
N TYR A 5 -1.52 4.02 4.81
CA TYR A 5 -0.83 4.32 3.57
C TYR A 5 -1.81 4.98 2.62
N GLU A 6 -1.36 6.02 1.92
CA GLU A 6 -2.14 6.67 0.87
C GLU A 6 -1.52 6.33 -0.48
N CYS A 7 -2.32 5.78 -1.39
CA CYS A 7 -1.88 5.40 -2.73
C CYS A 7 -1.67 6.64 -3.59
N ASP A 8 -0.44 6.91 -4.04
CA ASP A 8 -0.15 8.09 -4.88
C ASP A 8 -0.81 8.10 -6.26
N ILE A 9 -1.36 6.97 -6.72
CA ILE A 9 -1.95 6.85 -8.06
C ILE A 9 -3.43 7.24 -8.03
N CYS A 10 -4.15 6.89 -6.98
CA CYS A 10 -5.60 7.05 -6.88
C CYS A 10 -6.06 7.70 -5.56
N ASN A 11 -5.12 8.13 -4.72
CA ASN A 11 -5.30 8.70 -3.38
C ASN A 11 -6.16 7.82 -2.46
N ALA A 12 -6.16 6.50 -2.68
CA ALA A 12 -6.86 5.56 -1.82
C ALA A 12 -6.13 5.40 -0.49
N GLU A 13 -6.85 5.56 0.61
CA GLU A 13 -6.32 5.34 1.96
C GLU A 13 -6.48 3.87 2.36
N LEU A 14 -5.36 3.21 2.64
CA LEU A 14 -5.25 1.82 3.06
C LEU A 14 -4.83 1.78 4.53
N MET A 15 -5.69 1.26 5.39
CA MET A 15 -5.41 1.10 6.82
C MET A 15 -5.26 -0.37 7.21
N GLY A 16 -4.51 -0.62 8.28
CA GLY A 16 -4.29 -1.96 8.81
C GLY A 16 -3.80 -1.95 10.26
N THR A 17 -3.89 -3.10 10.92
CA THR A 17 -3.45 -3.25 12.32
C THR A 17 -1.94 -3.40 12.48
N SER A 18 -1.22 -3.65 11.38
CA SER A 18 0.23 -3.79 11.33
C SER A 18 0.79 -3.34 9.98
N ARG A 19 2.08 -3.01 9.92
CA ARG A 19 2.78 -2.66 8.67
C ARG A 19 2.66 -3.75 7.59
N GLY A 20 2.73 -5.02 8.00
CA GLY A 20 2.58 -6.16 7.08
C GLY A 20 1.15 -6.31 6.53
N ALA A 21 0.13 -5.99 7.33
CA ALA A 21 -1.25 -6.01 6.86
C ALA A 21 -1.49 -4.92 5.80
N VAL A 22 -0.99 -3.71 6.02
CA VAL A 22 -1.09 -2.61 5.03
C VAL A 22 -0.30 -2.96 3.77
N ALA A 23 0.91 -3.53 3.90
CA ALA A 23 1.71 -3.97 2.75
C ALA A 23 0.97 -4.96 1.83
N LYS A 24 0.26 -5.94 2.41
CA LYS A 24 -0.59 -6.87 1.64
C LYS A 24 -1.78 -6.17 0.98
N SER A 25 -2.39 -5.21 1.69
CA SER A 25 -3.46 -4.39 1.12
C SER A 25 -2.97 -3.55 -0.06
N ILE A 26 -1.76 -3.01 0.00
CA ILE A 26 -1.12 -2.27 -1.12
C ILE A 26 -0.93 -3.20 -2.33
N GLU A 27 -0.38 -4.40 -2.10
CA GLU A 27 -0.18 -5.41 -3.16
C GLU A 27 -1.50 -5.76 -3.86
N LYS A 28 -2.52 -6.07 -3.06
CA LYS A 28 -3.84 -6.43 -3.58
C LYS A 28 -4.54 -5.25 -4.24
N HIS A 29 -4.40 -4.05 -3.68
CA HIS A 29 -4.95 -2.82 -4.26
C HIS A 29 -4.31 -2.52 -5.61
N SER A 30 -2.99 -2.66 -5.73
CA SER A 30 -2.29 -2.53 -7.00
C SER A 30 -2.81 -3.53 -8.01
N GLU A 31 -2.89 -4.82 -7.67
CA GLU A 31 -3.31 -5.86 -8.61
C GLU A 31 -4.78 -5.72 -9.06
N LEU A 32 -5.66 -5.23 -8.20
CA LEU A 32 -7.09 -5.10 -8.50
C LEU A 32 -7.48 -3.75 -9.13
N THR A 33 -6.76 -2.68 -8.81
CA THR A 33 -7.15 -1.31 -9.18
C THR A 33 -6.29 -0.75 -10.31
N HIS A 34 -5.04 -1.21 -10.40
CA HIS A 34 -4.10 -0.78 -11.43
C HIS A 34 -3.82 -1.95 -12.36
N ASP A 35 -4.25 -1.83 -13.63
CA ASP A 35 -4.01 -2.83 -14.68
C ASP A 35 -2.50 -3.14 -14.86
N GLN A 36 -1.66 -2.16 -14.54
CA GLN A 36 -0.22 -2.33 -14.45
C GLN A 36 0.16 -2.83 -13.05
N LYS A 37 0.66 -4.08 -12.97
CA LYS A 37 1.31 -4.58 -11.76
C LYS A 37 2.46 -3.63 -11.40
N LEU A 38 2.43 -3.08 -10.18
CA LEU A 38 3.57 -2.33 -9.69
C LEU A 38 4.81 -3.22 -9.71
N SER A 39 5.92 -2.69 -10.22
CA SER A 39 7.20 -3.38 -10.16
C SER A 39 7.60 -3.64 -8.70
N ALA A 40 8.41 -4.66 -8.44
CA ALA A 40 8.85 -5.00 -7.08
C ALA A 40 9.49 -3.79 -6.35
N LEU A 41 10.22 -2.94 -7.09
CA LEU A 41 10.82 -1.71 -6.56
C LEU A 41 9.77 -0.66 -6.17
N GLU A 42 8.76 -0.44 -7.00
CA GLU A 42 7.67 0.51 -6.74
C GLU A 42 6.89 0.07 -5.50
N LEU A 43 6.57 -1.22 -5.44
CA LEU A 43 5.87 -1.82 -4.32
C LEU A 43 6.68 -1.74 -3.02
N GLN A 44 8.01 -1.90 -3.07
CA GLN A 44 8.87 -1.72 -1.91
C GLN A 44 8.85 -0.26 -1.41
N LYS A 45 8.95 0.72 -2.32
CA LYS A 45 8.84 2.14 -1.97
C LYS A 45 7.49 2.46 -1.32
N GLN A 46 6.39 1.91 -1.84
CA GLN A 46 5.06 2.10 -1.24
C GLN A 46 4.99 1.50 0.17
N LYS A 47 5.59 0.33 0.40
CA LYS A 47 5.68 -0.29 1.73
C LYS A 47 6.52 0.54 2.72
N GLU A 48 7.53 1.26 2.26
CA GLU A 48 8.33 2.15 3.12
C GLU A 48 7.55 3.37 3.61
N ARG A 49 6.60 3.86 2.80
CA ARG A 49 5.71 4.98 3.11
C ARG A 49 4.56 4.66 4.06
N ILE A 50 4.44 3.41 4.50
CA ILE A 50 3.45 3.03 5.51
C ILE A 50 3.84 3.67 6.85
N ILE A 51 2.99 4.58 7.33
CA ILE A 51 3.16 5.31 8.58
C ILE A 51 2.17 4.81 9.65
N PRO A 52 2.50 4.88 10.95
CA PRO A 52 1.51 4.69 11.99
C PRO A 52 0.38 5.72 11.84
N ALA A 53 -0.86 5.25 11.96
CA ALA A 53 -2.07 6.02 11.71
C ALA A 53 -2.38 6.99 12.85
#